data_AF-A0AAD9Q3F5-F1
#
_entry.id   AF-A0AAD9Q3F5-F1
#
_cell.length_a   1.000
_cell.length_b   1.000
_cell.length_c   1.000
_cell.angle_alpha   90.00
_cell.angle_beta   90.00
_cell.angle_gamma   90.00
#
_symmetry.space_group_name_H-M   'P 1'
#
loop_
_entity.id
_entity.type
_entity.pdbx_description
1 polymer ?
#
loop_
_entity_poly.entity_id
_entity_poly.type
_entity_poly.pdbx_seq_one_letter_code
_entity_poly.pdbx_strand_id
1 'polypeptide(L)'
;MAENLRLSTGELLNQIGVLAFLNGGEEGKTLYNAFVAGQVCYEVYKRLTLSQTDVLRAETILRISNYVKNNPRASQAQLKSEVEKEIQLFAQKVADLEGMNP
;
A
#
# COMPACT_ATOMS: atom_id res chain seq x y z
N MET A 1 17.87 -29.76 7.32
CA MET A 1 18.63 -29.27 6.14
C MET A 1 17.75 -28.98 4.91
N ALA A 2 16.57 -29.62 4.72
CA ALA A 2 15.73 -29.37 3.54
C ALA A 2 14.90 -28.07 3.59
N GLU A 3 14.57 -27.55 4.77
CA GLU A 3 13.77 -26.31 4.89
C GLU A 3 14.48 -25.07 4.35
N ASN A 4 15.82 -25.05 4.37
CA ASN A 4 16.62 -23.92 3.92
C ASN A 4 16.57 -23.71 2.38
N LEU A 5 16.02 -24.67 1.62
CA LEU A 5 15.89 -24.63 0.17
C LEU A 5 14.45 -24.27 -0.27
N ARG A 6 13.52 -24.14 0.67
CA ARG A 6 12.12 -23.90 0.34
C ARG A 6 11.90 -22.43 -0.03
N LEU A 7 11.63 -22.20 -1.29
CA LEU A 7 11.28 -20.89 -1.83
C LEU A 7 9.80 -20.58 -1.58
N SER A 8 9.46 -19.30 -1.46
CA SER A 8 8.07 -18.86 -1.61
C SER A 8 7.59 -19.10 -3.04
N THR A 9 6.27 -19.19 -3.24
CA THR A 9 5.67 -19.43 -4.56
C THR A 9 6.12 -18.38 -5.59
N GLY A 10 6.23 -17.11 -5.19
CA GLY A 10 6.69 -16.04 -6.06
C GLY A 10 8.16 -16.18 -6.46
N GLU A 11 9.02 -16.53 -5.52
CA GLU A 11 10.45 -16.77 -5.78
C GLU A 11 10.66 -18.00 -6.67
N LEU A 12 9.90 -19.08 -6.43
CA LEU A 12 9.94 -20.28 -7.27
C LEU A 12 9.51 -19.97 -8.71
N LEU A 13 8.40 -19.26 -8.89
CA LEU A 13 7.91 -18.87 -10.23
C LEU A 13 8.91 -17.97 -10.96
N ASN A 14 9.58 -17.05 -10.24
CA ASN A 14 10.63 -16.23 -10.82
C ASN A 14 11.84 -17.09 -11.25
N GLN A 15 12.30 -18.02 -10.41
CA GLN A 15 13.40 -18.92 -10.79
C GLN A 15 13.06 -19.80 -12.00
N ILE A 16 11.83 -20.32 -12.07
CA ILE A 16 11.33 -21.06 -13.24
C ILE A 16 11.34 -20.15 -14.48
N GLY A 17 10.85 -18.91 -14.35
CA GLY A 17 10.85 -17.93 -15.42
C GLY A 17 12.26 -17.60 -15.94
N VAL A 18 13.22 -17.39 -15.03
CA VAL A 18 14.63 -17.15 -15.37
C VAL A 18 15.24 -18.37 -16.07
N LEU A 19 14.97 -19.59 -15.59
CA LEU A 19 15.45 -20.82 -16.23
C LEU A 19 14.87 -21.00 -17.63
N ALA A 20 13.58 -20.68 -17.81
CA ALA A 20 12.93 -20.68 -19.11
C ALA A 20 13.53 -19.62 -20.04
N PHE A 21 13.81 -18.40 -19.55
CA PHE A 21 14.48 -17.36 -20.33
C PHE A 21 15.87 -17.79 -20.81
N LEU A 22 16.66 -18.42 -19.94
CA LEU A 22 18.03 -18.83 -20.25
C LEU A 22 18.10 -20.02 -21.23
N ASN A 23 17.17 -20.97 -21.11
CA ASN A 23 17.28 -22.26 -21.83
C ASN A 23 16.19 -22.49 -22.88
N GLY A 24 15.11 -21.71 -22.88
CA GLY A 24 13.89 -21.96 -23.66
C GLY A 24 13.78 -21.20 -24.98
N GLY A 25 14.84 -20.53 -25.43
CA GLY A 25 14.80 -19.76 -26.68
C GLY A 25 13.73 -18.65 -26.66
N GLU A 26 13.11 -18.37 -27.82
CA GLU A 26 12.10 -17.30 -27.94
C GLU A 26 10.83 -17.56 -27.11
N GLU A 27 10.39 -18.82 -26.97
CA GLU A 27 9.23 -19.17 -26.15
C GLU A 27 9.51 -18.92 -24.66
N GLY A 28 10.70 -19.31 -24.19
CA GLY A 28 11.15 -19.04 -22.83
C GLY A 28 11.26 -17.55 -22.51
N LYS A 29 11.76 -16.74 -23.46
CA LYS A 29 11.78 -15.28 -23.34
C LYS A 29 10.36 -14.70 -23.28
N THR A 30 9.46 -15.19 -24.11
CA THR A 30 8.06 -14.74 -24.16
C THR A 30 7.35 -15.03 -22.84
N LEU A 31 7.51 -16.24 -22.30
CA LEU A 31 6.95 -16.63 -21.01
C LEU A 31 7.46 -15.73 -19.87
N TYR A 32 8.78 -15.54 -19.79
CA TYR A 32 9.39 -14.71 -18.75
C TYR A 32 8.94 -13.25 -18.86
N ASN A 33 8.90 -12.69 -20.07
CA ASN A 33 8.42 -11.33 -20.30
C ASN A 33 6.96 -11.16 -19.88
N ALA A 34 6.08 -12.11 -20.19
CA ALA A 34 4.68 -12.06 -19.79
C ALA A 34 4.52 -12.09 -18.27
N PHE A 35 5.28 -12.95 -17.58
CA PHE A 35 5.26 -13.06 -16.12
C PHE A 35 5.74 -11.76 -15.45
N VAL A 36 6.90 -11.24 -15.86
CA VAL A 36 7.46 -9.99 -15.31
C VAL A 36 6.55 -8.81 -15.61
N ALA A 37 5.99 -8.71 -16.82
CA ALA A 37 5.04 -7.67 -17.18
C ALA A 37 3.80 -7.71 -16.27
N GLY A 38 3.25 -8.90 -16.00
CA GLY A 38 2.14 -9.08 -15.06
C GLY A 38 2.49 -8.61 -13.64
N GLN A 39 3.67 -8.97 -13.13
CA GLN A 39 4.14 -8.52 -11.81
C GLN A 39 4.31 -7.00 -11.74
N VAL A 40 4.92 -6.40 -12.75
CA VAL A 40 5.10 -4.94 -12.83
C VAL A 40 3.75 -4.24 -12.90
N CYS A 41 2.83 -4.69 -13.75
CA CYS A 41 1.49 -4.13 -13.86
C CYS A 41 0.72 -4.23 -12.53
N TYR A 42 0.82 -5.36 -11.82
CA TYR A 42 0.20 -5.55 -10.52
C TYR A 42 0.77 -4.61 -9.45
N GLU A 43 2.10 -4.47 -9.40
CA GLU A 43 2.78 -3.56 -8.46
C GLU A 43 2.44 -2.10 -8.76
N VAL A 44 2.44 -1.71 -10.03
CA VAL A 44 2.01 -0.37 -10.46
C VAL A 44 0.55 -0.15 -10.09
N TYR A 45 -0.34 -1.10 -10.38
CA TYR A 45 -1.75 -1.03 -10.00
C TYR A 45 -1.91 -0.86 -8.48
N LYS A 46 -1.21 -1.64 -7.67
CA LYS A 46 -1.28 -1.52 -6.20
C LYS A 46 -0.69 -0.23 -5.66
N ARG A 47 0.37 0.32 -6.28
CA ARG A 47 0.98 1.59 -5.86
C ARG A 47 0.16 2.79 -6.29
N LEU A 48 -0.52 2.71 -7.43
CA LEU A 48 -1.41 3.76 -7.94
C LEU A 48 -2.81 3.70 -7.34
N THR A 49 -3.27 2.51 -6.95
CA THR A 49 -4.51 2.35 -6.17
C THR A 49 -4.19 2.79 -4.75
N LEU A 50 -4.61 3.99 -4.37
CA LEU A 50 -4.44 4.53 -3.01
C LEU A 50 -4.92 3.48 -2.00
N SER A 51 -4.08 3.18 -1.00
CA SER A 51 -4.56 2.34 0.09
C SER A 51 -5.72 3.06 0.80
N GLN A 52 -6.68 2.31 1.32
CA GLN A 52 -7.79 2.90 2.08
C GLN A 52 -7.25 3.75 3.26
N THR A 53 -6.12 3.36 3.83
CA THR A 53 -5.38 4.13 4.85
C THR A 53 -4.85 5.47 4.31
N ASP A 54 -4.34 5.52 3.09
CA ASP A 54 -3.90 6.77 2.45
C ASP A 54 -5.09 7.70 2.17
N VAL A 55 -6.23 7.14 1.75
CA VAL A 55 -7.48 7.90 1.58
C VAL A 55 -7.92 8.51 2.92
N LEU A 56 -7.97 7.70 3.98
CA LEU A 56 -8.31 8.19 5.32
C LEU A 56 -7.34 9.27 5.81
N ARG A 57 -6.05 9.13 5.51
CA ARG A 57 -5.04 10.15 5.88
C ARG A 57 -5.31 11.45 5.14
N ALA A 58 -5.57 11.40 3.84
CA ALA A 58 -5.89 12.56 3.03
C ALA A 58 -7.18 13.25 3.50
N GLU A 59 -8.23 12.49 3.84
CA GLU A 59 -9.46 13.04 4.41
C GLU A 59 -9.23 13.77 5.74
N THR A 60 -8.42 13.19 6.63
CA THR A 60 -8.08 13.80 7.93
C THR A 60 -7.33 15.11 7.74
N ILE A 61 -6.34 15.14 6.84
CA ILE A 61 -5.62 16.37 6.49
C ILE A 61 -6.59 17.42 5.94
N LEU A 62 -7.53 17.03 5.08
CA LEU A 62 -8.52 17.94 4.52
C LEU A 62 -9.45 18.50 5.60
N ARG A 63 -9.93 17.68 6.54
CA ARG A 63 -10.78 18.12 7.66
C ARG A 63 -10.06 19.15 8.54
N ILE A 64 -8.82 18.86 8.93
CA ILE A 64 -7.97 19.79 9.70
C ILE A 64 -7.77 21.09 8.91
N SER A 65 -7.39 21.00 7.64
CA SER A 65 -7.15 22.17 6.78
C SER A 65 -8.39 23.05 6.66
N ASN A 66 -9.57 22.44 6.50
CA ASN A 66 -10.85 23.14 6.48
C ASN A 66 -11.16 23.81 7.81
N TYR A 67 -10.87 23.16 8.93
CA TYR A 67 -11.04 23.75 10.26
C TYR A 67 -10.17 25.00 10.43
N VAL A 68 -8.87 24.93 10.07
CA VAL A 68 -7.97 26.08 10.13
C VAL A 68 -8.48 27.23 9.26
N LYS A 69 -8.91 26.92 8.03
CA LYS A 69 -9.44 27.91 7.08
C LYS A 69 -10.70 28.61 7.61
N ASN A 70 -11.60 27.85 8.24
CA ASN A 70 -12.88 28.36 8.74
C ASN A 70 -12.76 29.04 10.11
N ASN A 71 -11.68 28.79 10.85
CA ASN A 71 -11.44 29.34 12.18
C ASN A 71 -10.11 30.12 12.23
N PRO A 72 -9.96 31.22 11.47
CA PRO A 72 -8.69 31.95 11.35
C PRO A 72 -8.22 32.63 12.64
N ARG A 73 -9.09 32.72 13.65
CA ARG A 73 -8.79 33.27 14.98
C ARG A 73 -8.71 32.20 16.07
N ALA A 74 -8.70 30.92 15.70
CA ALA A 74 -8.56 29.83 16.65
C ALA A 74 -7.24 29.99 17.42
N SER A 75 -7.33 29.87 18.74
CA SER A 75 -6.15 29.80 19.60
C SER A 75 -5.36 28.51 19.33
N GLN A 76 -4.09 28.49 19.71
CA GLN A 76 -3.25 27.29 19.60
C GLN A 76 -3.84 26.09 20.35
N ALA A 77 -4.52 26.33 21.48
CA ALA A 77 -5.19 25.27 22.23
C ALA A 77 -6.38 24.66 21.44
N GLN A 78 -7.16 25.50 20.75
CA GLN A 78 -8.27 25.04 19.92
C GLN A 78 -7.79 24.28 18.68
N LEU A 79 -6.74 24.78 18.01
CA LEU A 79 -6.13 24.09 16.88
C LEU A 79 -5.58 22.71 17.29
N LYS A 80 -4.86 22.66 18.41
CA LYS A 80 -4.34 21.40 18.95
C LYS A 80 -5.46 20.41 19.27
N SER A 81 -6.52 20.88 19.94
CA SER A 81 -7.66 20.03 20.29
C SER A 81 -8.35 19.45 19.05
N GLU A 82 -8.52 20.23 17.98
CA GLU A 82 -9.13 19.71 16.75
C GLU A 82 -8.21 18.70 16.05
N VAL A 83 -6.90 18.98 15.99
CA VAL A 83 -5.93 18.04 15.41
C VAL A 83 -5.92 16.72 16.18
N GLU A 84 -5.92 16.75 17.52
CA GLU A 84 -5.97 15.55 18.36
C GLU A 84 -7.25 14.74 18.12
N LYS A 85 -8.40 15.40 18.05
CA LYS A 85 -9.69 14.77 17.73
C LYS A 85 -9.67 14.09 16.36
N GLU A 86 -9.17 14.77 15.34
CA GLU A 86 -9.11 14.24 13.96
C GLU A 86 -8.11 13.08 13.83
N ILE A 87 -7.01 13.10 14.60
CA ILE A 87 -6.06 11.98 14.69
C ILE A 87 -6.70 10.77 15.39
N GLN A 88 -7.45 10.97 16.48
CA GLN A 88 -8.18 9.89 17.15
C GLN A 88 -9.20 9.24 16.21
N LEU A 89 -9.96 10.06 15.47
CA LEU A 89 -10.91 9.56 14.48
C LEU A 89 -10.22 8.78 13.35
N PHE A 90 -9.06 9.26 12.88
CA PHE A 90 -8.24 8.53 11.92
C PHE A 90 -7.79 7.18 12.46
N ALA A 91 -7.23 7.15 13.67
CA ALA A 91 -6.76 5.92 14.30
C ALA A 91 -7.89 4.88 14.45
N GLN A 92 -9.09 5.32 14.85
CA GLN A 92 -10.26 4.45 14.94
C GLN A 92 -10.64 3.86 13.58
N LYS A 93 -10.76 4.71 12.54
CA LYS A 93 -11.10 4.23 11.19
C LYS A 93 -10.04 3.29 10.59
N VAL A 94 -8.76 3.48 10.93
CA VAL A 94 -7.68 2.56 10.53
C VAL A 94 -7.82 1.23 11.26
N ALA A 95 -8.09 1.24 12.57
CA ALA A 95 -8.32 0.02 13.33
C ALA A 95 -9.52 -0.79 12.80
N ASP A 96 -10.61 -0.10 12.45
CA ASP A 96 -11.79 -0.71 11.81
C ASP A 96 -11.45 -1.34 10.46
N LEU A 97 -10.64 -0.68 9.63
CA LEU A 97 -10.17 -1.21 8.34
C LEU A 97 -9.27 -2.44 8.50
N GLU A 98 -8.45 -2.47 9.55
CA GLU A 98 -7.53 -3.58 9.84
C GLU A 98 -8.23 -4.74 10.59
N GLY A 99 -9.51 -4.59 10.92
CA GLY A 99 -10.28 -5.59 11.67
C GLY A 99 -9.85 -5.71 13.14
N MET A 100 -9.07 -4.76 13.63
CA MET A 100 -8.73 -4.62 15.05
C MET A 100 -9.84 -3.84 15.75
N ASN A 101 -10.98 -4.49 15.99
CA ASN A 101 -11.95 -3.94 16.93
C ASN A 101 -11.46 -4.27 18.35
N PRO A 102 -11.40 -3.31 19.29
CA PRO A 102 -11.06 -3.59 20.69
C PRO A 102 -12.05 -4.54 21.37
#